data_AF-A0A484SL04-F1
#
_entry.id   AF-A0A484SL04-F1
#
_cell.length_a   1.000
_cell.length_b   1.000
_cell.length_c   1.000
_cell.angle_alpha   90.00
_cell.angle_beta   90.00
_cell.angle_gamma   90.00
#
_symmetry.space_group_name_H-M   'P 1'
#
loop_
_entity.id
_entity.type
_entity.pdbx_description
1 polymer ?
#
loop_
_entity_poly.entity_id
_entity_poly.type
_entity_poly.pdbx_seq_one_letter_code
_entity_poly.pdbx_strand_id
1 'polypeptide(L)'
;MVLLALDAGCVWLSAWHAGAVLADSDRVHDSRASADAALDALEARYPGLARFGNVPMEGGWQPLEAAQVLAAAGDAARLLPVVSPRRRALAGLAGTSLALAFGWRALRSAEPARVGTMAVDPAQAWADALDRHAAGVPWHGPAALARALGALRALPASVTGWFLRDAQCLPRHDGWHCQARYARGTLGRNLDLVAVAPPGWAVHFDLLDGARLTWVVAHDGAGVPWRRLGSARDTELVLASRLQRHARLFSAIRLDAWQVLPLAPPADAQGAALTWPEDWPAVGTRQLTVEGPLYAYALLQDWEVAAAWQSLQLQVQHPSDAALAARRATVRLQGVLYEKH
;
A
#
# COMPACT_ATOMS: atom_id res chain seq x y z
N MET A 1 -0.95 -17.51 24.50
CA MET A 1 -1.78 -18.58 23.93
C MET A 1 -3.25 -18.20 24.10
N VAL A 2 -4.05 -18.51 23.10
CA VAL A 2 -5.49 -18.24 23.06
C VAL A 2 -6.27 -19.53 22.83
N LEU A 3 -7.35 -19.71 23.59
CA LEU A 3 -8.29 -20.81 23.44
C LEU A 3 -9.72 -20.26 23.34
N LEU A 4 -10.38 -20.46 22.20
CA LEU A 4 -11.73 -19.95 21.94
C LEU A 4 -12.70 -21.09 21.64
N ALA A 5 -13.80 -21.14 22.39
CA ALA A 5 -14.96 -21.94 22.02
C ALA A 5 -15.63 -21.33 20.78
N LEU A 6 -15.89 -22.19 19.80
CA LEU A 6 -16.64 -21.89 18.58
C LEU A 6 -18.03 -22.53 18.66
N ASP A 7 -18.93 -22.10 17.76
CA ASP A 7 -20.24 -22.72 17.62
C ASP A 7 -20.10 -24.22 17.28
N ALA A 8 -21.04 -25.04 17.75
CA ALA A 8 -21.06 -26.51 17.63
C ALA A 8 -20.05 -27.29 18.49
N GLY A 9 -19.45 -26.68 19.53
CA GLY A 9 -18.62 -27.40 20.52
C GLY A 9 -17.16 -27.61 20.10
N CYS A 10 -16.79 -27.08 18.94
CA CYS A 10 -15.40 -27.01 18.49
C CYS A 10 -14.61 -25.96 19.28
N VAL A 11 -13.30 -26.14 19.39
CA VAL A 11 -12.42 -25.22 20.12
C VAL A 11 -11.23 -24.85 19.24
N TRP A 12 -11.00 -23.56 19.03
CA TRP A 12 -9.81 -23.07 18.35
C TRP A 12 -8.71 -22.77 19.37
N LEU A 13 -7.53 -23.32 19.13
CA LEU A 13 -6.31 -23.04 19.86
C LEU A 13 -5.38 -22.25 18.94
N SER A 14 -4.62 -21.31 19.50
CA SER A 14 -3.51 -20.63 18.82
C SER A 14 -2.48 -20.17 19.84
N ALA A 15 -1.19 -20.34 19.53
CA ALA A 15 -0.10 -19.87 20.38
C ALA A 15 0.99 -19.18 19.58
N TRP A 16 1.66 -18.22 20.21
CA TRP A 16 2.72 -17.44 19.59
C TRP A 16 3.81 -17.15 20.61
N HIS A 17 5.05 -17.11 20.13
CA HIS A 17 6.23 -16.80 20.91
C HIS A 17 7.22 -16.03 20.03
N ALA A 18 7.85 -14.99 20.59
CA ALA A 18 8.79 -14.13 19.87
C ALA A 18 8.28 -13.59 18.52
N GLY A 19 6.98 -13.26 18.45
CA GLY A 19 6.35 -12.71 17.24
C GLY A 19 6.03 -13.72 16.14
N ALA A 20 6.26 -15.02 16.36
CA ALA A 20 5.88 -16.09 15.43
C ALA A 20 4.78 -16.97 16.03
N VAL A 21 3.83 -17.40 15.18
CA VAL A 21 2.86 -18.44 15.54
C VAL A 21 3.60 -19.77 15.70
N LEU A 22 3.36 -20.46 16.81
CA LEU A 22 4.00 -21.73 17.11
C LEU A 22 3.44 -22.82 16.18
N ALA A 23 4.33 -23.68 15.69
CA ALA A 23 3.93 -24.82 14.86
C ALA A 23 2.91 -25.70 15.59
N ASP A 24 1.93 -26.22 14.84
CA ASP A 24 0.82 -27.05 15.32
C ASP A 24 -0.11 -26.40 16.36
N SER A 25 0.01 -25.08 16.58
CA SER A 25 -0.83 -24.39 17.55
C SER A 25 -2.07 -23.72 16.95
N ASP A 26 -2.08 -23.32 15.68
CA ASP A 26 -3.23 -22.65 15.01
C ASP A 26 -4.19 -23.66 14.38
N ARG A 27 -5.05 -24.27 15.20
CA ARG A 27 -5.93 -25.38 14.77
C ARG A 27 -7.27 -25.35 15.48
N VAL A 28 -8.29 -25.85 14.77
CA VAL A 28 -9.61 -26.11 15.34
C VAL A 28 -9.67 -27.58 15.76
N HIS A 29 -10.01 -27.81 17.02
CA HIS A 29 -10.24 -29.11 17.61
C HIS A 29 -11.74 -29.41 17.61
N ASP A 30 -12.08 -30.65 17.28
CA ASP A 30 -13.44 -31.19 17.24
C ASP A 30 -14.09 -31.34 18.62
N SER A 31 -13.28 -31.30 19.67
CA SER A 31 -13.69 -31.56 21.03
C SER A 31 -12.81 -30.81 22.01
N ARG A 32 -13.39 -30.53 23.17
CA ARG A 32 -12.71 -29.86 24.27
C ARG A 32 -11.47 -30.61 24.77
N ALA A 33 -11.60 -31.92 24.96
CA ALA A 33 -10.53 -32.78 25.44
C ALA A 33 -9.32 -32.82 24.49
N SER A 34 -9.56 -32.77 23.18
CA SER A 34 -8.51 -32.70 22.16
C SER A 34 -7.73 -31.37 22.23
N ALA A 35 -8.43 -30.26 22.48
CA ALA A 35 -7.81 -28.96 22.64
C ALA A 35 -6.98 -28.86 23.94
N ASP A 36 -7.50 -29.41 25.05
CA ASP A 36 -6.79 -29.42 26.34
C ASP A 36 -5.49 -30.25 26.25
N ALA A 37 -5.50 -31.40 25.57
CA ALA A 37 -4.29 -32.21 25.38
C ALA A 37 -3.22 -31.48 24.53
N ALA A 38 -3.63 -30.74 23.50
CA ALA A 38 -2.71 -29.94 22.68
C ALA A 38 -2.16 -28.73 23.43
N LEU A 39 -2.97 -28.14 24.29
CA LEU A 39 -2.60 -27.07 25.19
C LEU A 39 -1.53 -27.54 26.20
N ASP A 40 -1.75 -28.67 26.88
CA ASP A 40 -0.78 -29.23 27.84
C ASP A 40 0.59 -29.50 27.19
N ALA A 41 0.58 -30.01 25.96
CA ALA A 41 1.80 -30.24 25.19
C ALA A 41 2.54 -28.93 24.84
N LEU A 42 1.80 -27.85 24.54
CA LEU A 42 2.38 -26.53 24.29
C LEU A 42 2.93 -25.90 25.57
N GLU A 43 2.27 -26.09 26.71
CA GLU A 43 2.72 -25.58 28.01
C GLU A 43 3.98 -26.26 28.51
N ALA A 44 4.07 -27.59 28.35
CA ALA A 44 5.29 -28.33 28.65
C ALA A 44 6.48 -27.86 27.82
N ARG A 45 6.24 -27.43 26.57
CA ARG A 45 7.27 -26.98 25.64
C ARG A 45 7.63 -25.50 25.79
N TYR A 46 6.68 -24.66 26.20
CA TYR A 46 6.82 -23.21 26.33
C TYR A 46 6.28 -22.72 27.68
N PRO A 47 7.01 -22.98 28.78
CA PRO A 47 6.58 -22.56 30.11
C PRO A 47 6.51 -21.02 30.21
N GLY A 48 5.44 -20.50 30.82
CA GLY A 48 5.27 -19.07 31.09
C GLY A 48 4.55 -18.26 30.00
N LEU A 49 4.00 -18.90 28.98
CA LEU A 49 3.12 -18.23 28.02
C LEU A 49 1.81 -17.76 28.69
N ALA A 50 1.45 -16.50 28.50
CA ALA A 50 0.20 -15.94 29.01
C ALA A 50 -1.03 -16.61 28.36
N ARG A 51 -2.08 -16.85 29.15
CA ARG A 51 -3.27 -17.64 28.79
C ARG A 51 -4.51 -16.75 28.64
N PHE A 52 -5.16 -16.80 27.48
CA PHE A 52 -6.33 -15.99 27.15
C PHE A 52 -7.44 -16.82 26.50
N GLY A 53 -8.71 -16.52 26.77
CA GLY A 53 -9.79 -17.32 26.18
C GLY A 53 -11.17 -17.00 26.73
N ASN A 54 -12.19 -17.58 26.09
CA ASN A 54 -13.60 -17.44 26.49
C ASN A 54 -14.16 -18.74 27.09
N VAL A 55 -13.31 -19.71 27.42
CA VAL A 55 -13.75 -21.00 27.98
C VAL A 55 -13.45 -21.06 29.48
N PRO A 56 -14.41 -21.48 30.33
CA PRO A 56 -14.16 -21.64 31.76
C PRO A 56 -13.13 -22.74 32.01
N MET A 57 -12.04 -22.42 32.71
CA MET A 57 -11.05 -23.38 33.18
C MET A 57 -10.54 -23.03 34.58
N GLU A 58 -10.13 -24.05 35.33
CA GLU A 58 -9.32 -23.88 36.53
C GLU A 58 -7.94 -23.32 36.14
N GLY A 59 -7.53 -22.19 36.72
CA GLY A 59 -6.19 -21.62 36.49
C GLY A 59 -6.12 -20.19 35.95
N GLY A 60 -7.21 -19.41 36.00
CA GLY A 60 -7.14 -17.94 35.85
C GLY A 60 -6.94 -17.43 34.41
N TRP A 61 -7.69 -17.98 33.45
CA TRP A 61 -7.72 -17.49 32.07
C TRP A 61 -8.35 -16.11 32.00
N GLN A 62 -7.73 -15.19 31.26
CA GLN A 62 -8.26 -13.85 31.05
C GLN A 62 -9.09 -13.80 29.75
N PRO A 63 -10.23 -13.09 29.74
CA PRO A 63 -10.94 -12.82 28.50
C PRO A 63 -10.03 -12.07 27.54
N LEU A 64 -9.99 -12.51 26.28
CA LEU A 64 -9.19 -11.89 25.23
C LEU A 64 -9.86 -10.58 24.79
N GLU A 65 -9.40 -9.46 25.34
CA GLU A 65 -9.87 -8.14 24.97
C GLU A 65 -8.95 -7.51 23.90
N ALA A 66 -9.54 -6.83 22.90
CA ALA A 66 -8.78 -6.19 21.83
C ALA A 66 -7.73 -5.18 22.37
N ALA A 67 -8.02 -4.54 23.50
CA ALA A 67 -7.12 -3.61 24.18
C ALA A 67 -5.82 -4.28 24.69
N GLN A 68 -5.86 -5.56 25.04
CA GLN A 68 -4.69 -6.30 25.54
C GLN A 68 -3.73 -6.67 24.41
N VAL A 69 -4.25 -6.98 23.22
CA VAL A 69 -3.45 -7.22 22.01
C VAL A 69 -2.71 -5.95 21.57
N LEU A 70 -3.39 -4.80 21.64
CA LEU A 70 -2.82 -3.48 21.37
C LEU A 70 -1.75 -3.09 22.39
N ALA A 71 -1.96 -3.38 23.68
CA ALA A 71 -0.99 -3.10 24.73
C ALA A 71 0.29 -3.96 24.60
N ALA A 72 0.16 -5.23 24.19
CA ALA A 72 1.29 -6.13 23.98
C ALA A 72 2.18 -5.73 22.77
N ALA A 73 1.63 -4.99 21.81
CA ALA A 73 2.37 -4.48 20.66
C ALA A 73 3.26 -3.25 21.00
N GLY A 74 3.17 -2.69 22.22
CA GLY A 74 3.64 -1.35 22.55
C GLY A 74 5.16 -1.14 22.61
N ASP A 75 5.90 -2.01 23.32
CA ASP A 75 7.34 -1.78 23.56
C ASP A 75 8.23 -2.97 23.17
N ALA A 76 7.74 -4.21 23.32
CA ALA A 76 8.49 -5.42 22.95
C ALA A 76 8.51 -5.70 21.43
N ALA A 77 7.66 -5.04 20.63
CA ALA A 77 7.60 -5.18 19.18
C ALA A 77 8.42 -4.10 18.43
N ARG A 78 9.11 -3.21 19.15
CA ARG A 78 9.97 -2.19 18.53
C ARG A 78 11.31 -2.79 18.14
N LEU A 79 11.54 -2.96 16.84
CA LEU A 79 12.86 -3.24 16.30
C LEU A 79 13.77 -2.04 16.58
N LEU A 80 14.74 -2.22 17.48
CA LEU A 80 15.76 -1.21 17.74
C LEU A 80 16.83 -1.26 16.64
N PRO A 81 17.20 -0.12 16.03
CA PRO A 81 18.25 -0.10 15.03
C PRO A 81 19.59 -0.50 15.64
N VAL A 82 20.22 -1.54 15.09
CA VAL A 82 21.59 -1.93 15.43
C VAL A 82 22.56 -0.96 14.76
N VAL A 83 22.86 0.14 15.46
CA VAL A 83 23.85 1.14 14.99
C VAL A 83 25.24 0.67 15.38
N SER A 84 26.02 0.15 14.42
CA SER A 84 27.41 -0.23 14.68
C SER A 84 28.36 0.97 14.59
N PRO A 85 29.24 1.20 15.58
CA PRO A 85 30.09 2.39 15.67
C PRO A 85 31.16 2.49 14.56
N ARG A 86 31.40 1.40 13.81
CA ARG A 86 32.38 1.37 12.70
C ARG A 86 31.96 2.16 11.45
N ARG A 87 30.67 2.45 11.26
CA ARG A 87 30.19 3.14 10.05
C ARG A 87 30.35 4.67 10.07
N ARG A 88 30.63 5.29 11.23
CA ARG A 88 30.87 6.74 11.33
C ARG A 88 32.29 7.17 10.96
N ALA A 89 33.29 6.28 11.11
CA ALA A 89 34.69 6.61 10.79
C ALA A 89 34.97 6.61 9.27
N LEU A 90 34.25 5.82 8.48
CA LEU A 90 34.45 5.72 7.02
C LEU A 90 33.77 6.86 6.22
N ALA A 91 32.75 7.50 6.78
CA ALA A 91 32.06 8.62 6.12
C ALA A 91 32.86 9.94 6.18
N GLY A 92 33.75 10.10 7.16
CA GLY A 92 34.56 11.31 7.33
C GLY A 92 35.75 11.43 6.36
N LEU A 93 36.32 10.31 5.92
CA LEU A 93 37.52 10.29 5.06
C LEU A 93 37.20 10.34 3.55
N ALA A 94 35.97 10.05 3.14
CA ALA A 94 35.53 10.17 1.75
C ALA A 94 35.09 11.60 1.37
N GLY A 95 34.71 12.43 2.35
CA GLY A 95 34.26 13.81 2.11
C GLY A 95 35.38 14.79 1.74
N THR A 96 36.59 14.58 2.27
CA THR A 96 37.72 15.51 2.07
C THR A 96 38.49 15.25 0.77
N SER A 97 38.49 14.03 0.23
CA SER A 97 39.14 13.69 -1.04
C SER A 97 38.35 14.15 -2.26
N LEU A 98 37.01 14.19 -2.17
CA LEU A 98 36.14 14.68 -3.25
C LEU A 98 36.15 16.22 -3.38
N ALA A 99 36.30 16.97 -2.28
CA ALA A 99 36.34 18.43 -2.32
C ALA A 99 37.59 18.99 -3.04
N LEU A 100 38.75 18.32 -2.90
CA LEU A 100 40.00 18.72 -3.55
C LEU A 100 40.03 18.36 -5.06
N ALA A 101 39.34 17.30 -5.47
CA ALA A 101 39.27 16.88 -6.88
C ALA A 101 38.36 17.79 -7.72
N PHE A 102 37.29 18.34 -7.14
CA PHE A 102 36.37 19.26 -7.85
C PHE A 102 36.87 20.71 -7.88
N GLY A 103 37.62 21.17 -6.86
CA GLY A 103 38.22 22.51 -6.86
C GLY A 103 39.28 22.72 -7.95
N TRP A 104 40.09 21.69 -8.24
CA TRP A 104 41.14 21.80 -9.26
C TRP A 104 40.59 21.75 -10.70
N ARG A 105 39.45 21.09 -10.92
CA ARG A 105 38.82 20.98 -12.25
C ARG A 105 38.10 22.26 -12.65
N ALA A 106 37.53 23.00 -11.69
CA ALA A 106 36.87 24.28 -11.93
C ALA A 106 37.85 25.41 -12.33
N LEU A 107 39.13 25.30 -11.94
CA LEU A 107 40.17 26.31 -12.24
C LEU A 107 40.90 26.09 -13.58
N ARG A 108 40.65 24.98 -14.29
CA ARG A 108 41.30 24.68 -15.59
C ARG A 108 40.41 24.82 -16.83
N SER A 109 39.11 25.05 -16.65
CA SER A 109 38.17 25.24 -17.76
C SER A 109 37.73 26.71 -17.87
N ALA A 110 38.69 27.58 -18.16
CA ALA A 110 38.44 28.93 -18.65
C ALA A 110 39.15 29.09 -20.00
N GLU A 111 38.77 28.27 -20.98
CA GLU A 111 38.94 28.64 -22.38
C GLU A 111 37.77 29.55 -22.77
N PRO A 112 38.03 30.70 -23.42
CA PRO A 112 36.96 31.59 -23.86
C PRO A 112 36.14 30.88 -24.93
N ALA A 113 34.91 30.48 -24.57
CA ALA A 113 33.97 29.91 -25.51
C ALA A 113 33.66 30.96 -26.58
N ARG A 114 34.20 30.74 -27.78
CA ARG A 114 33.67 31.32 -29.01
C ARG A 114 32.19 30.99 -29.04
N VAL A 115 31.35 31.99 -29.26
CA VAL A 115 29.92 31.83 -29.53
C VAL A 115 29.78 31.11 -30.87
N GLY A 116 29.91 29.79 -30.83
CA GLY A 116 29.43 28.87 -31.84
C GLY A 116 28.03 28.44 -31.42
N THR A 117 27.12 28.35 -32.38
CA THR A 117 25.80 27.71 -32.22
C THR A 117 25.96 26.40 -31.45
N MET A 118 25.51 26.37 -30.18
CA MET A 118 25.63 25.21 -29.30
C MET A 118 24.91 24.03 -29.95
N ALA A 119 25.66 23.01 -30.33
CA ALA A 119 25.08 21.72 -30.70
C ALA A 119 24.35 21.16 -29.47
N VAL A 120 23.06 20.87 -29.63
CA VAL A 120 22.25 20.22 -28.59
C VAL A 120 22.76 18.79 -28.43
N ASP A 121 23.17 18.39 -27.22
CA ASP A 121 23.48 16.99 -26.92
C ASP A 121 22.17 16.17 -26.93
N PRO A 122 22.00 15.23 -27.89
CA PRO A 122 20.77 14.46 -28.00
C PRO A 122 20.44 13.65 -26.73
N ALA A 123 21.45 13.11 -26.05
CA ALA A 123 21.25 12.33 -24.84
C ALA A 123 20.73 13.20 -23.69
N GLN A 124 21.27 14.41 -23.53
CA GLN A 124 20.79 15.35 -22.54
C GLN A 124 19.36 15.82 -22.86
N ALA A 125 19.06 16.14 -24.12
CA ALA A 125 17.73 16.58 -24.52
C ALA A 125 16.64 15.51 -24.26
N TRP A 126 16.95 14.24 -24.49
CA TRP A 126 16.07 13.12 -24.14
C TRP A 126 15.96 12.90 -22.62
N ALA A 127 17.06 13.01 -21.86
CA ALA A 127 17.01 12.97 -20.41
C ALA A 127 16.06 14.05 -19.86
N ASP A 128 16.19 15.28 -20.34
CA ASP A 128 15.36 16.40 -19.93
C ASP A 128 13.89 16.19 -20.31
N ALA A 129 13.61 15.61 -21.49
CA ALA A 129 12.25 15.27 -21.90
C ALA A 129 11.61 14.22 -20.96
N LEU A 130 12.37 13.18 -20.60
CA LEU A 130 11.92 12.15 -19.66
C LEU A 130 11.77 12.68 -18.24
N ASP A 131 12.69 13.52 -17.77
CA ASP A 131 12.62 14.14 -16.44
C ASP A 131 11.44 15.10 -16.35
N ARG A 132 11.17 15.90 -17.39
CA ARG A 132 9.96 16.74 -17.47
C ARG A 132 8.68 15.90 -17.47
N HIS A 133 8.66 14.78 -18.20
CA HIS A 133 7.52 13.87 -18.17
C HIS A 133 7.32 13.29 -16.77
N ALA A 134 8.37 12.73 -16.17
CA ALA A 134 8.34 12.12 -14.85
C ALA A 134 7.93 13.13 -13.76
N ALA A 135 8.31 14.40 -13.88
CA ALA A 135 7.87 15.45 -12.97
C ALA A 135 6.36 15.75 -13.06
N GLY A 136 5.73 15.49 -14.22
CA GLY A 136 4.29 15.63 -14.42
C GLY A 136 3.47 14.41 -13.99
N VAL A 137 4.12 13.28 -13.66
CA VAL A 137 3.43 12.06 -13.25
C VAL A 137 3.10 12.11 -11.75
N PRO A 138 1.83 11.87 -11.35
CA PRO A 138 1.48 11.74 -9.94
C PRO A 138 1.93 10.37 -9.43
N TRP A 139 3.16 10.29 -8.93
CA TRP A 139 3.73 9.05 -8.42
C TRP A 139 3.09 8.64 -7.10
N HIS A 140 2.78 7.36 -6.99
CA HIS A 140 2.19 6.78 -5.79
C HIS A 140 2.98 5.57 -5.35
N GLY A 141 3.84 5.77 -4.34
CA GLY A 141 4.58 4.68 -3.72
C GLY A 141 3.66 3.74 -2.91
N PRO A 142 4.17 2.56 -2.50
CA PRO A 142 3.40 1.59 -1.73
C PRO A 142 2.82 2.17 -0.43
N ALA A 143 3.56 3.06 0.26
CA ALA A 143 3.07 3.74 1.45
C ALA A 143 1.86 4.65 1.18
N ALA A 144 1.84 5.37 0.06
CA ALA A 144 0.71 6.23 -0.34
C ALA A 144 -0.55 5.39 -0.59
N LEU A 145 -0.40 4.30 -1.36
CA LEU A 145 -1.51 3.38 -1.62
C LEU A 145 -2.01 2.72 -0.32
N ALA A 146 -1.10 2.30 0.57
CA ALA A 146 -1.44 1.72 1.85
C ALA A 146 -2.23 2.68 2.74
N ARG A 147 -1.88 3.97 2.77
CA ARG A 147 -2.65 5.01 3.49
C ARG A 147 -4.03 5.22 2.87
N ALA A 148 -4.15 5.25 1.55
CA ALA A 148 -5.45 5.39 0.87
C ALA A 148 -6.37 4.19 1.16
N LEU A 149 -5.83 2.96 1.09
CA LEU A 149 -6.55 1.74 1.48
C LEU A 149 -6.92 1.73 2.96
N GLY A 150 -6.02 2.20 3.83
CA GLY A 150 -6.27 2.35 5.27
C GLY A 150 -7.42 3.31 5.55
N ALA A 151 -7.48 4.44 4.84
CA ALA A 151 -8.59 5.38 4.96
C ALA A 151 -9.92 4.76 4.53
N LEU A 152 -9.95 3.95 3.46
CA LEU A 152 -11.16 3.20 3.09
C LEU A 152 -11.59 2.19 4.15
N ARG A 153 -10.64 1.55 4.86
CA ARG A 153 -10.94 0.63 5.97
C ARG A 153 -11.49 1.33 7.20
N ALA A 154 -11.22 2.62 7.36
CA ALA A 154 -11.73 3.42 8.48
C ALA A 154 -13.20 3.84 8.32
N LEU A 155 -13.78 3.66 7.12
CA LEU A 155 -15.19 3.98 6.87
C LEU A 155 -16.11 3.05 7.68
N PRO A 156 -17.04 3.61 8.47
CA PRO A 156 -18.09 2.81 9.09
C PRO A 156 -19.00 2.20 8.01
N ALA A 157 -19.10 0.88 7.95
CA ALA A 157 -19.96 0.22 6.96
C ALA A 157 -21.46 0.48 7.22
N SER A 158 -21.86 0.50 8.50
CA SER A 158 -23.22 0.84 8.93
C SER A 158 -23.23 1.51 10.29
N VAL A 159 -24.09 2.51 10.47
CA VAL A 159 -24.19 3.31 11.70
C VAL A 159 -25.64 3.65 11.97
N THR A 160 -26.27 3.01 12.95
CA THR A 160 -27.63 3.35 13.42
C THR A 160 -28.60 3.70 12.28
N GLY A 161 -28.72 2.83 11.28
CA GLY A 161 -29.60 3.03 10.12
C GLY A 161 -28.99 3.78 8.93
N TRP A 162 -27.75 4.28 9.00
CA TRP A 162 -26.96 4.69 7.83
C TRP A 162 -26.16 3.53 7.28
N PHE A 163 -26.01 3.49 5.97
CA PHE A 163 -25.28 2.43 5.27
C PHE A 163 -24.38 2.99 4.19
N LEU A 164 -23.11 2.58 4.20
CA LEU A 164 -22.16 2.91 3.14
C LEU A 164 -22.62 2.27 1.82
N ARG A 165 -22.64 3.06 0.75
CA ARG A 165 -22.92 2.58 -0.62
C ARG A 165 -21.62 2.34 -1.36
N ASP A 166 -20.77 3.35 -1.36
CA ASP A 166 -19.52 3.35 -2.09
C ASP A 166 -18.59 4.43 -1.54
N ALA A 167 -17.31 4.28 -1.87
CA ALA A 167 -16.33 5.32 -1.70
C ALA A 167 -15.38 5.36 -2.90
N GLN A 168 -14.81 6.51 -3.17
CA GLN A 168 -13.88 6.73 -4.25
C GLN A 168 -12.80 7.68 -3.80
N CYS A 169 -11.55 7.31 -4.06
CA CYS A 169 -10.40 8.18 -3.96
C CYS A 169 -9.86 8.42 -5.38
N LEU A 170 -9.68 9.69 -5.71
CA LEU A 170 -9.02 10.14 -6.94
C LEU A 170 -7.76 10.92 -6.57
N PRO A 171 -6.63 10.64 -7.22
CA PRO A 171 -5.40 11.37 -6.99
C PRO A 171 -5.52 12.79 -7.55
N ARG A 172 -5.00 13.76 -6.81
CA ARG A 172 -4.78 15.15 -7.20
C ARG A 172 -3.39 15.58 -6.77
N HIS A 173 -2.97 16.78 -7.17
CA HIS A 173 -1.64 17.32 -6.87
C HIS A 173 -1.24 17.32 -5.38
N ASP A 174 -2.21 17.45 -4.49
CA ASP A 174 -2.08 17.62 -3.04
C ASP A 174 -2.41 16.36 -2.24
N GLY A 175 -2.79 15.26 -2.90
CA GLY A 175 -3.20 14.04 -2.22
C GLY A 175 -4.26 13.26 -2.96
N TRP A 176 -4.69 12.16 -2.34
CA TRP A 176 -5.91 11.47 -2.74
C TRP A 176 -7.11 12.18 -2.16
N HIS A 177 -7.97 12.69 -3.04
CA HIS A 177 -9.25 13.27 -2.68
C HIS A 177 -10.28 12.17 -2.65
N CYS A 178 -10.76 11.88 -1.45
CA CYS A 178 -11.66 10.78 -1.20
C CYS A 178 -13.05 11.28 -0.85
N GLN A 179 -14.06 10.56 -1.33
CA GLN A 179 -15.45 10.74 -0.95
C GLN A 179 -16.11 9.39 -0.68
N ALA A 180 -17.05 9.35 0.25
CA ALA A 180 -17.90 8.19 0.51
C ALA A 180 -19.36 8.63 0.52
N ARG A 181 -20.23 7.80 -0.06
CA ARG A 181 -21.68 8.04 -0.10
C ARG A 181 -22.40 7.07 0.82
N TYR A 182 -23.30 7.62 1.61
CA TYR A 182 -24.14 6.90 2.54
C TYR A 182 -25.60 7.07 2.15
N ALA A 183 -26.38 6.02 2.32
CA ALA A 183 -27.82 6.08 2.26
C ALA A 183 -28.42 5.92 3.65
N ARG A 184 -29.49 6.67 3.89
CA ARG A 184 -30.26 6.60 5.12
C ARG A 184 -31.32 5.50 5.02
N GLY A 185 -31.38 4.66 6.03
CA GLY A 185 -32.50 3.76 6.32
C GLY A 185 -33.47 4.38 7.32
N THR A 186 -34.50 3.63 7.69
CA THR A 186 -35.61 4.12 8.53
C THR A 186 -35.17 4.70 9.88
N LEU A 187 -34.13 4.12 10.49
CA LEU A 187 -33.61 4.51 11.80
C LEU A 187 -32.48 5.57 11.75
N GLY A 188 -32.01 5.95 10.56
CA GLY A 188 -30.88 6.88 10.41
C GLY A 188 -31.20 8.27 10.95
N ARG A 189 -30.29 8.86 11.74
CA ARG A 189 -30.33 10.30 12.06
C ARG A 189 -28.99 10.93 11.75
N ASN A 190 -28.98 12.20 11.32
CA ASN A 190 -27.75 12.88 10.91
C ASN A 190 -26.71 12.92 12.04
N LEU A 191 -27.16 13.12 13.28
CA LEU A 191 -26.29 13.16 14.47
C LEU A 191 -25.52 11.85 14.69
N ASP A 192 -26.13 10.70 14.38
CA ASP A 192 -25.50 9.39 14.58
C ASP A 192 -24.31 9.20 13.64
N LEU A 193 -24.44 9.65 12.37
CA LEU A 193 -23.35 9.57 11.40
C LEU A 193 -22.21 10.53 11.75
N VAL A 194 -22.51 11.74 12.22
CA VAL A 194 -21.49 12.71 12.66
C VAL A 194 -20.71 12.17 13.86
N ALA A 195 -21.38 11.52 14.82
CA ALA A 195 -20.75 11.03 16.04
C ALA A 195 -19.67 9.96 15.81
N VAL A 196 -19.71 9.26 14.67
CA VAL A 196 -18.75 8.19 14.34
C VAL A 196 -17.91 8.51 13.10
N ALA A 197 -18.07 9.70 12.53
CA ALA A 197 -17.24 10.14 11.41
C ALA A 197 -15.78 10.23 11.88
N PRO A 198 -14.81 9.69 11.11
CA PRO A 198 -13.40 9.80 11.49
C PRO A 198 -12.96 11.26 11.67
N PRO A 199 -12.07 11.55 12.63
CA PRO A 199 -11.58 12.91 12.86
C PRO A 199 -10.99 13.54 11.59
N GLY A 200 -11.31 14.81 11.34
CA GLY A 200 -10.84 15.57 10.18
C GLY A 200 -11.59 15.29 8.88
N TRP A 201 -12.62 14.46 8.89
CA TRP A 201 -13.45 14.19 7.71
C TRP A 201 -14.67 15.12 7.72
N ALA A 202 -14.97 15.73 6.57
CA ALA A 202 -16.13 16.60 6.45
C ALA A 202 -17.38 15.78 6.07
N VAL A 203 -18.46 15.96 6.83
CA VAL A 203 -19.75 15.31 6.60
C VAL A 203 -20.71 16.33 5.99
N HIS A 204 -21.29 15.99 4.84
CA HIS A 204 -22.32 16.77 4.17
C HIS A 204 -23.58 15.91 4.03
N PHE A 205 -24.75 16.49 4.28
CA PHE A 205 -26.02 15.77 4.15
C PHE A 205 -26.74 16.21 2.88
N ASP A 206 -27.12 15.24 2.05
CA ASP A 206 -27.99 15.45 0.89
C ASP A 206 -29.45 15.44 1.40
N LEU A 207 -29.81 16.50 2.12
CA LEU A 207 -31.10 16.67 2.82
C LEU A 207 -31.41 15.53 3.81
N LEU A 208 -32.45 14.74 3.54
CA LEU A 208 -32.98 13.73 4.46
C LEU A 208 -32.47 12.32 4.17
N ASP A 209 -32.06 11.97 2.95
CA ASP A 209 -31.91 10.56 2.54
C ASP A 209 -30.45 10.14 2.29
N GLY A 210 -29.55 11.10 2.13
CA GLY A 210 -28.16 10.84 1.76
C GLY A 210 -27.17 11.61 2.60
N ALA A 211 -25.94 11.09 2.66
CA ALA A 211 -24.81 11.80 3.23
C ALA A 211 -23.54 11.50 2.45
N ARG A 212 -22.62 12.46 2.46
CA ARG A 212 -21.31 12.38 1.84
C ARG A 212 -20.23 12.71 2.86
N LEU A 213 -19.29 11.79 3.03
CA LEU A 213 -18.06 12.05 3.77
C LEU A 213 -16.97 12.41 2.76
N THR A 214 -16.20 13.46 3.01
CA THR A 214 -15.08 13.87 2.16
C THR A 214 -13.82 14.09 3.00
N TRP A 215 -12.68 13.60 2.51
CA TRP A 215 -11.39 13.72 3.19
C TRP A 215 -10.25 13.67 2.17
N VAL A 216 -9.06 14.08 2.61
CA VAL A 216 -7.84 14.03 1.81
C VAL A 216 -6.84 13.10 2.49
N VAL A 217 -6.25 12.19 1.72
CA VAL A 217 -5.13 11.36 2.16
C VAL A 217 -3.86 11.88 1.51
N ALA A 218 -2.92 12.36 2.32
CA ALA A 218 -1.65 12.85 1.82
C ALA A 218 -0.87 11.75 1.10
N HIS A 219 -0.33 12.06 -0.07
CA HIS A 219 0.73 11.28 -0.70
C HIS A 219 2.06 12.02 -0.61
N ASP A 220 3.09 11.24 -0.38
CA ASP A 220 4.48 11.58 -0.53
C ASP A 220 4.73 11.68 -2.04
N GLY A 221 4.48 12.86 -2.63
CA GLY A 221 4.67 13.15 -4.06
C GLY A 221 6.13 13.13 -4.51
N ALA A 222 6.95 12.25 -3.93
CA ALA A 222 8.32 12.04 -4.34
C ALA A 222 8.32 11.48 -5.76
N GLY A 223 8.83 12.28 -6.71
CA GLY A 223 8.98 11.85 -8.08
C GLY A 223 9.86 10.62 -8.20
N VAL A 224 9.51 9.72 -9.12
CA VAL A 224 10.39 8.59 -9.49
C VAL A 224 11.22 9.01 -10.70
N PRO A 225 12.55 9.16 -10.57
CA PRO A 225 13.40 9.43 -11.74
C PRO A 225 13.27 8.28 -12.74
N TRP A 226 13.18 8.59 -14.03
CA TRP A 226 12.99 7.56 -15.06
C TRP A 226 14.10 6.50 -15.04
N ARG A 227 15.31 6.88 -14.63
CA ARG A 227 16.46 5.97 -14.49
C ARG A 227 16.24 4.87 -13.45
N ARG A 228 15.38 5.12 -12.45
CA ARG A 228 15.04 4.19 -11.36
C ARG A 228 13.81 3.33 -11.66
N LEU A 229 13.18 3.48 -12.83
CA LEU A 229 12.08 2.60 -13.22
C LEU A 229 12.56 1.14 -13.24
N GLY A 230 11.64 0.22 -12.90
CA GLY A 230 11.88 -1.21 -13.01
C GLY A 230 11.99 -1.66 -14.46
N SER A 231 12.34 -2.93 -14.68
CA SER A 231 12.33 -3.52 -16.01
C SER A 231 10.95 -4.11 -16.35
N ALA A 232 10.56 -4.04 -17.63
CA ALA A 232 9.35 -4.68 -18.14
C ALA A 232 9.39 -6.19 -17.91
N ARG A 233 10.57 -6.80 -17.99
CA ARG A 233 10.80 -8.21 -17.68
C ARG A 233 10.52 -8.55 -16.21
N ASP A 234 10.91 -7.69 -15.27
CA ASP A 234 10.59 -7.89 -13.85
C ASP A 234 9.08 -7.77 -13.60
N THR A 235 8.40 -6.87 -14.31
CA THR A 235 6.93 -6.80 -14.25
C THR A 235 6.28 -8.08 -14.76
N GLU A 236 6.74 -8.60 -15.91
CA GLU A 236 6.22 -9.83 -16.51
C GLU A 236 6.49 -11.08 -15.68
N LEU A 237 7.66 -11.17 -15.04
CA LEU A 237 8.04 -12.37 -14.30
C LEU A 237 7.68 -12.26 -12.82
N VAL A 238 8.06 -11.17 -12.15
CA VAL A 238 7.94 -11.02 -10.69
C VAL A 238 6.56 -10.50 -10.30
N LEU A 239 6.14 -9.35 -10.85
CA LEU A 239 4.83 -8.78 -10.50
C LEU A 239 3.70 -9.69 -10.97
N ALA A 240 3.74 -10.16 -12.22
CA ALA A 240 2.71 -11.04 -12.74
C ALA A 240 2.63 -12.37 -11.96
N SER A 241 3.76 -12.99 -11.59
CA SER A 241 3.72 -14.20 -10.75
C SER A 241 3.13 -13.95 -9.36
N ARG A 242 3.41 -12.79 -8.75
CA ARG A 242 2.79 -12.40 -7.47
C ARG A 242 1.27 -12.25 -7.63
N LEU A 243 0.83 -11.58 -8.68
CA LEU A 243 -0.59 -11.43 -9.02
C LEU A 243 -1.25 -12.79 -9.27
N GLN A 244 -0.64 -13.65 -10.06
CA GLN A 244 -1.13 -15.00 -10.40
C GLN A 244 -1.26 -15.89 -9.15
N ARG A 245 -0.30 -15.82 -8.23
CA ARG A 245 -0.35 -16.56 -6.95
C ARG A 245 -1.61 -16.23 -6.13
N HIS A 246 -2.04 -14.97 -6.18
CA HIS A 246 -3.18 -14.48 -5.43
C HIS A 246 -4.45 -14.30 -6.27
N ALA A 247 -4.43 -14.70 -7.55
CA ALA A 247 -5.51 -14.40 -8.49
C ALA A 247 -6.89 -14.89 -8.02
N ARG A 248 -6.96 -16.02 -7.32
CA ARG A 248 -8.21 -16.57 -6.78
C ARG A 248 -8.87 -15.69 -5.70
N LEU A 249 -8.13 -14.76 -5.11
CA LEU A 249 -8.67 -13.81 -4.14
C LEU A 249 -9.33 -12.59 -4.80
N PHE A 250 -9.07 -12.36 -6.08
CA PHE A 250 -9.54 -11.19 -6.83
C PHE A 250 -10.64 -11.60 -7.81
N SER A 251 -11.64 -10.73 -8.01
CA SER A 251 -12.68 -10.93 -9.02
C SER A 251 -12.15 -10.66 -10.42
N ALA A 252 -11.21 -9.73 -10.58
CA ALA A 252 -10.53 -9.46 -11.83
C ALA A 252 -9.12 -8.92 -11.59
N ILE A 253 -8.18 -9.36 -12.41
CA ILE A 253 -6.84 -8.77 -12.55
C ILE A 253 -6.60 -8.61 -14.04
N ARG A 254 -6.29 -7.39 -14.47
CA ARG A 254 -5.90 -7.09 -15.84
C ARG A 254 -4.59 -6.31 -15.83
N LEU A 255 -3.57 -6.89 -16.44
CA LEU A 255 -2.30 -6.27 -16.72
C LEU A 255 -2.14 -6.23 -18.24
N ASP A 256 -2.16 -5.04 -18.82
CA ASP A 256 -2.12 -4.89 -20.28
C ASP A 256 -0.69 -5.12 -20.81
N ALA A 257 -0.59 -5.29 -22.12
CA ALA A 257 0.70 -5.36 -22.82
C ALA A 257 1.49 -4.06 -22.63
N TRP A 258 2.82 -4.19 -22.60
CA TRP A 258 3.70 -3.03 -22.57
C TRP A 258 3.54 -2.21 -23.85
N GLN A 259 3.54 -0.90 -23.69
CA GLN A 259 3.49 0.05 -24.79
C GLN A 259 4.57 1.11 -24.60
N VAL A 260 5.24 1.48 -25.70
CA VAL A 260 6.15 2.63 -25.72
C VAL A 260 5.44 3.85 -25.16
N LEU A 261 6.15 4.59 -24.29
CA LEU A 261 5.66 5.84 -23.75
C LEU A 261 5.56 6.87 -24.90
N PRO A 262 4.37 7.43 -25.19
CA PRO A 262 4.20 8.36 -26.31
C PRO A 262 4.77 9.74 -25.95
N LEU A 263 6.09 9.87 -26.03
CA LEU A 263 6.81 11.13 -25.87
C LEU A 263 7.10 11.74 -27.24
N ALA A 264 6.78 13.02 -27.39
CA ALA A 264 7.24 13.79 -28.55
C ALA A 264 8.77 13.87 -28.52
N PRO A 265 9.46 13.54 -29.63
CA PRO A 265 10.92 13.64 -29.67
C PRO A 265 11.35 15.09 -29.46
N PRO A 266 12.38 15.34 -28.63
CA PRO A 266 12.95 16.67 -28.50
C PRO A 266 13.55 17.11 -29.85
N ALA A 267 13.53 18.41 -30.10
CA ALA A 267 14.08 18.99 -31.32
C ALA A 267 15.49 19.54 -31.10
N ASP A 268 16.31 19.53 -32.15
CA ASP A 268 17.60 20.21 -32.18
C ASP A 268 17.45 21.73 -32.37
N ALA A 269 18.58 22.43 -32.50
CA ALA A 269 18.61 23.88 -32.70
C ALA A 269 17.98 24.33 -34.04
N GLN A 270 17.79 23.41 -34.98
CA GLN A 270 17.20 23.61 -36.30
C GLN A 270 15.71 23.18 -36.34
N GLY A 271 15.17 22.68 -35.23
CA GLY A 271 13.80 22.19 -35.13
C GLY A 271 13.60 20.76 -35.64
N ALA A 272 14.65 20.04 -36.01
CA ALA A 272 14.56 18.65 -36.44
C ALA A 272 14.46 17.71 -35.23
N ALA A 273 13.63 16.67 -35.35
CA ALA A 273 13.44 15.70 -34.28
C ALA A 273 14.70 14.87 -34.03
N LEU A 274 15.14 14.82 -32.77
CA LEU A 274 16.27 14.00 -32.34
C LEU A 274 15.88 12.52 -32.27
N THR A 275 16.78 11.65 -32.72
CA THR A 275 16.61 10.19 -32.63
C THR A 275 16.81 9.71 -31.20
N TRP A 276 16.14 8.62 -30.82
CA TRP A 276 16.36 7.97 -29.53
C TRP A 276 17.79 7.42 -29.44
N PRO A 277 18.51 7.57 -28.30
CA PRO A 277 19.86 7.02 -28.17
C PRO A 277 19.88 5.48 -28.25
N GLU A 278 20.77 4.90 -29.06
CA GLU A 278 20.80 3.44 -29.31
C GLU A 278 21.06 2.61 -28.06
N ASP A 279 21.90 3.11 -27.14
CA ASP A 279 22.25 2.41 -25.89
C ASP A 279 21.22 2.58 -24.76
N TRP A 280 20.08 3.25 -25.02
CA TRP A 280 19.09 3.54 -23.99
C TRP A 280 17.92 2.55 -24.04
N PRO A 281 17.50 2.00 -22.87
CA PRO A 281 16.34 1.13 -22.82
C PRO A 281 15.09 1.91 -23.16
N ALA A 282 14.17 1.31 -23.91
CA ALA A 282 12.91 1.97 -24.24
C ALA A 282 12.08 2.18 -22.96
N VAL A 283 11.51 3.37 -22.80
CA VAL A 283 10.62 3.67 -21.66
C VAL A 283 9.18 3.46 -22.10
N GLY A 284 8.39 2.79 -21.28
CA GLY A 284 7.01 2.50 -21.60
C GLY A 284 6.12 2.31 -20.38
N THR A 285 4.88 1.93 -20.68
CA THR A 285 3.81 1.86 -19.70
C THR A 285 2.97 0.60 -19.84
N ARG A 286 2.31 0.21 -18.75
CA ARG A 286 1.24 -0.79 -18.72
C ARG A 286 0.06 -0.28 -17.91
N GLN A 287 -1.14 -0.59 -18.35
CA GLN A 287 -2.32 -0.42 -17.50
C GLN A 287 -2.44 -1.61 -16.56
N LEU A 288 -2.71 -1.33 -15.28
CA LEU A 288 -3.04 -2.32 -14.28
C LEU A 288 -4.41 -2.00 -13.69
N THR A 289 -5.29 -2.99 -13.70
CA THR A 289 -6.55 -2.98 -12.98
C THR A 289 -6.62 -4.20 -12.09
N VAL A 290 -6.92 -3.99 -10.81
CA VAL A 290 -7.15 -5.06 -9.84
C VAL A 290 -8.52 -4.82 -9.24
N GLU A 291 -9.32 -5.87 -9.10
CA GLU A 291 -10.64 -5.84 -8.51
C GLU A 291 -10.82 -7.04 -7.59
N GLY A 292 -11.31 -6.82 -6.38
CA GLY A 292 -11.50 -7.89 -5.41
C GLY A 292 -11.86 -7.35 -4.03
N PRO A 293 -11.96 -8.20 -3.02
CA PRO A 293 -12.38 -7.79 -1.70
C PRO A 293 -11.34 -6.89 -1.02
N LEU A 294 -11.78 -5.89 -0.25
CA LEU A 294 -10.91 -4.91 0.42
C LEU A 294 -9.78 -5.53 1.27
N TYR A 295 -10.02 -6.69 1.89
CA TYR A 295 -9.02 -7.39 2.69
C TYR A 295 -7.88 -7.97 1.84
N ALA A 296 -8.14 -8.41 0.59
CA ALA A 296 -7.12 -9.01 -0.27
C ALA A 296 -6.03 -8.01 -0.67
N TYR A 297 -6.36 -6.70 -0.67
CA TYR A 297 -5.40 -5.63 -0.93
C TYR A 297 -4.32 -5.50 0.15
N ALA A 298 -4.47 -6.13 1.32
CA ALA A 298 -3.39 -6.22 2.30
C ALA A 298 -2.17 -6.98 1.74
N LEU A 299 -2.40 -7.93 0.81
CA LEU A 299 -1.34 -8.69 0.15
C LEU A 299 -0.58 -7.90 -0.91
N LEU A 300 -1.05 -6.69 -1.23
CA LEU A 300 -0.50 -5.84 -2.29
C LEU A 300 0.27 -4.62 -1.73
N GLN A 301 0.42 -4.52 -0.40
CA GLN A 301 1.01 -3.35 0.25
C GLN A 301 2.52 -3.19 0.00
N ASP A 302 3.21 -4.28 -0.35
CA ASP A 302 4.66 -4.30 -0.60
C ASP A 302 5.01 -4.26 -2.10
N TRP A 303 4.13 -3.68 -2.91
CA TRP A 303 4.39 -3.51 -4.34
C TRP A 303 5.33 -2.33 -4.56
N GLU A 304 6.61 -2.64 -4.74
CA GLU A 304 7.60 -1.70 -5.24
C GLU A 304 7.47 -1.55 -6.76
N VAL A 305 6.38 -0.90 -7.18
CA VAL A 305 6.12 -0.57 -8.58
C VAL A 305 6.13 0.94 -8.75
N ALA A 306 6.72 1.42 -9.84
CA ALA A 306 6.63 2.80 -10.25
C ALA A 306 5.24 3.03 -10.88
N ALA A 307 4.25 3.33 -10.02
CA ALA A 307 2.87 3.46 -10.42
C ALA A 307 2.35 4.90 -10.29
N ALA A 308 1.56 5.30 -11.28
CA ALA A 308 0.62 6.40 -11.18
C ALA A 308 -0.78 5.81 -11.09
N TRP A 309 -1.24 5.56 -9.86
CA TRP A 309 -2.64 5.20 -9.64
C TRP A 309 -3.54 6.34 -10.10
N GLN A 310 -4.71 5.98 -10.64
CA GLN A 310 -5.68 6.90 -11.25
C GLN A 310 -7.01 6.87 -10.50
N SER A 311 -7.37 5.73 -9.91
CA SER A 311 -8.56 5.62 -9.08
C SER A 311 -8.47 4.46 -8.12
N LEU A 312 -9.09 4.64 -6.96
CA LEU A 312 -9.33 3.59 -5.98
C LEU A 312 -10.81 3.69 -5.58
N GLN A 313 -11.60 2.67 -5.92
CA GLN A 313 -13.05 2.66 -5.71
C GLN A 313 -13.42 1.52 -4.79
N LEU A 314 -14.30 1.76 -3.84
CA LEU A 314 -14.92 0.79 -2.95
C LEU A 314 -16.42 0.74 -3.24
N GLN A 315 -16.95 -0.45 -3.42
CA GLN A 315 -18.38 -0.71 -3.55
C GLN A 315 -18.81 -1.63 -2.41
N VAL A 316 -19.92 -1.29 -1.75
CA VAL A 316 -20.47 -2.07 -0.65
C VAL A 316 -21.84 -2.63 -1.04
N GLN A 317 -21.96 -3.95 -1.03
CA GLN A 317 -23.23 -4.64 -1.30
C GLN A 317 -24.11 -4.63 -0.05
N HIS A 318 -25.41 -4.48 -0.25
CA HIS A 318 -26.36 -4.35 0.85
C HIS A 318 -26.74 -5.71 1.45
N PRO A 319 -27.02 -5.79 2.77
CA PRO A 319 -27.35 -7.05 3.43
C PRO A 319 -28.62 -7.75 2.90
N SER A 320 -29.49 -7.03 2.19
CA SER A 320 -30.68 -7.59 1.53
C SER A 320 -30.33 -8.49 0.36
N ASP A 321 -29.12 -8.36 -0.18
CA ASP A 321 -28.63 -9.21 -1.25
C ASP A 321 -28.04 -10.46 -0.59
N ALA A 322 -28.52 -11.65 -0.96
CA ALA A 322 -28.14 -12.95 -0.42
C ALA A 322 -26.68 -13.36 -0.76
N ALA A 323 -25.73 -12.44 -0.60
CA ALA A 323 -24.33 -12.59 -0.96
C ALA A 323 -23.49 -13.00 0.26
N LEU A 324 -22.59 -13.96 0.03
CA LEU A 324 -21.54 -14.37 0.96
C LEU A 324 -20.80 -13.15 1.55
N ALA A 325 -20.45 -13.22 2.84
CA ALA A 325 -19.78 -12.15 3.58
C ALA A 325 -18.53 -11.55 2.89
N ALA A 326 -17.82 -12.36 2.08
CA ALA A 326 -16.64 -11.94 1.31
C ALA A 326 -16.93 -10.94 0.17
N ARG A 327 -18.19 -10.80 -0.28
CA ARG A 327 -18.60 -9.88 -1.36
C ARG A 327 -19.18 -8.55 -0.88
N ARG A 328 -19.15 -8.31 0.44
CA ARG A 328 -19.76 -7.10 1.03
C ARG A 328 -18.97 -5.83 0.73
N ALA A 329 -17.68 -5.92 0.42
CA ALA A 329 -16.83 -4.76 0.15
C ALA A 329 -15.81 -5.07 -0.96
N THR A 330 -16.12 -4.69 -2.19
CA THR A 330 -15.26 -4.87 -3.36
C THR A 330 -14.51 -3.58 -3.64
N VAL A 331 -13.21 -3.68 -3.86
CA VAL A 331 -12.34 -2.58 -4.24
C VAL A 331 -11.84 -2.79 -5.66
N ARG A 332 -11.84 -1.71 -6.43
CA ARG A 332 -11.23 -1.61 -7.75
C ARG A 332 -10.10 -0.57 -7.70
N LEU A 333 -8.88 -1.01 -7.96
CA LEU A 333 -7.70 -0.18 -8.12
C LEU A 333 -7.31 -0.12 -9.59
N GLN A 334 -7.10 1.09 -10.12
CA GLN A 334 -6.66 1.31 -11.50
C GLN A 334 -5.49 2.27 -11.53
N GLY A 335 -4.48 1.97 -12.35
CA GLY A 335 -3.33 2.84 -12.55
C GLY A 335 -2.45 2.43 -13.72
N VAL A 336 -1.43 3.26 -13.93
CA VAL A 336 -0.39 3.07 -14.95
C VAL A 336 0.91 2.69 -14.26
N LEU A 337 1.53 1.62 -14.72
CA LEU A 337 2.90 1.24 -14.35
C LEU A 337 3.87 1.83 -15.37
N TYR A 338 5.02 2.30 -14.90
CA TYR A 338 6.10 2.83 -15.72
C TYR A 338 7.33 1.94 -15.60
N GLU A 339 7.92 1.58 -16.75
CA GLU A 339 8.99 0.59 -16.80
C GLU A 339 9.91 0.79 -18.02
N LYS A 340 11.08 0.17 -17.96
CA LYS A 340 12.09 0.15 -19.03
C LYS A 340 12.13 -1.22 -19.70
N HIS A 341 12.22 -1.29 -21.02
CA HIS A 341 12.35 -2.52 -21.78
C HIS A 341 13.78 -2.78 -22.23
#